data_AF-A0A1Q9PEM7-F1
#
_entry.id   AF-A0A1Q9PEM7-F1
#
_cell.length_a   1.000
_cell.length_b   1.000
_cell.length_c   1.000
_cell.angle_alpha   90.00
_cell.angle_beta   90.00
_cell.angle_gamma   90.00
#
_symmetry.space_group_name_H-M   'P 1'
#
loop_
_entity.id
_entity.type
_entity.pdbx_description
1 polymer ?
#
loop_
_entity_poly.entity_id
_entity_poly.type
_entity_poly.pdbx_seq_one_letter_code
_entity_poly.pdbx_strand_id
1 'polypeptide(L)'
;MNNSKSSSVEKTVQKILTEEKPKTVRKLIQRTLELTEAEEKQVFQIIKDLERKNAIQLGSPKITRNLPKSFSEYLFKHHYFSTEFWVILSLCSLFFLTVLLIPETSPVLFIRVIIGGIFGIFVPGWVITNLIFPRLNETIDQYERILLSLGINLGIMIFSGLILNQIWVIETPSFVITIGSLTLFVLFSTILLRILIGTGRLDFDISLSRFNIFKKGERK
;
A
#
# COMPACT_ATOMS: atom_id res chain seq x y z
N MET A 1 11.18 -45.59 -15.90
CA MET A 1 9.73 -45.65 -15.55
C MET A 1 9.18 -44.38 -14.86
N ASN A 2 9.96 -43.32 -14.60
CA ASN A 2 9.47 -42.12 -13.88
C ASN A 2 8.67 -41.08 -14.69
N ASN A 3 8.69 -41.14 -16.03
CA ASN A 3 8.15 -40.05 -16.85
C ASN A 3 6.61 -40.07 -17.00
N SER A 4 5.99 -41.25 -16.89
CA SER A 4 4.52 -41.40 -16.99
C SER A 4 3.79 -40.79 -15.79
N LYS A 5 4.24 -41.09 -14.55
CA LYS A 5 3.66 -40.56 -13.31
C LYS A 5 3.76 -39.04 -13.22
N SER A 6 4.91 -38.46 -13.61
CA SER A 6 5.14 -37.01 -13.60
C SER A 6 4.15 -36.27 -14.52
N SER A 7 3.90 -36.80 -15.73
CA SER A 7 2.94 -36.19 -16.67
C SER A 7 1.48 -36.26 -16.20
N SER A 8 1.13 -37.28 -15.40
CA SER A 8 -0.22 -37.42 -14.82
C SER A 8 -0.44 -36.39 -13.73
N VAL A 9 0.56 -36.18 -12.86
CA VAL A 9 0.50 -35.16 -11.80
C VAL A 9 0.47 -33.76 -12.40
N GLU A 10 1.24 -33.49 -13.46
CA GLU A 10 1.25 -32.20 -14.17
C GLU A 10 -0.13 -31.85 -14.76
N LYS A 11 -0.80 -32.82 -15.40
CA LYS A 11 -2.16 -32.64 -15.93
C LYS A 11 -3.18 -32.39 -14.81
N THR A 12 -3.06 -33.07 -13.68
CA THR A 12 -3.92 -32.86 -12.52
C THR A 12 -3.72 -31.47 -11.90
N VAL A 13 -2.46 -31.01 -11.78
CA VAL A 13 -2.15 -29.65 -11.31
C VAL A 13 -2.74 -28.58 -12.23
N GLN A 14 -2.61 -28.73 -13.55
CA GLN A 14 -3.22 -27.81 -14.52
C GLN A 14 -4.75 -27.84 -14.47
N LYS A 15 -5.36 -29.02 -14.27
CA LYS A 15 -6.81 -29.16 -14.11
C LYS A 15 -7.31 -28.44 -12.85
N ILE A 16 -6.66 -28.65 -11.70
CA ILE A 16 -6.99 -27.98 -10.44
C ILE A 16 -6.82 -26.46 -10.54
N LEU A 17 -5.77 -25.98 -11.23
CA LEU A 17 -5.57 -24.56 -11.46
C LEU A 17 -6.65 -23.94 -12.36
N THR A 18 -7.19 -24.71 -13.31
CA THR A 18 -8.22 -24.25 -14.25
C THR A 18 -9.62 -24.28 -13.63
N GLU A 19 -9.94 -25.33 -12.87
CA GLU A 19 -11.27 -25.56 -12.27
C GLU A 19 -11.44 -24.92 -10.88
N GLU A 20 -10.45 -25.05 -9.98
CA GLU A 20 -10.61 -24.65 -8.56
C GLU A 20 -9.93 -23.31 -8.20
N LYS A 21 -8.97 -22.82 -9.01
CA LYS A 21 -8.20 -21.58 -8.77
C LYS A 21 -7.78 -21.39 -7.30
N PRO A 22 -7.04 -22.33 -6.70
CA PRO A 22 -6.72 -22.29 -5.28
C PRO A 22 -5.87 -21.07 -4.91
N LYS A 23 -6.29 -20.34 -3.87
CA LYS A 23 -5.63 -19.10 -3.39
C LYS A 23 -4.25 -19.31 -2.75
N THR A 24 -3.79 -20.55 -2.56
CA THR A 24 -2.54 -20.84 -1.83
C THR A 24 -1.89 -22.12 -2.33
N VAL A 25 -0.56 -22.10 -2.46
CA VAL A 25 0.27 -23.26 -2.87
C VAL A 25 0.02 -24.47 -1.97
N ARG A 26 -0.17 -24.27 -0.66
CA ARG A 26 -0.49 -25.34 0.29
C ARG A 26 -1.80 -26.06 -0.02
N LYS A 27 -2.84 -25.31 -0.44
CA LYS A 27 -4.12 -25.91 -0.86
C LYS A 27 -3.99 -26.65 -2.19
N LEU A 28 -3.20 -26.10 -3.13
CA LEU A 28 -2.90 -26.77 -4.39
C LEU A 28 -2.18 -28.11 -4.15
N ILE A 29 -1.17 -28.12 -3.27
CA ILE A 29 -0.43 -29.34 -2.90
C ILE A 29 -1.35 -30.35 -2.22
N GLN A 30 -2.10 -29.92 -1.19
CA GLN A 30 -3.01 -30.81 -0.47
C GLN A 30 -4.06 -31.43 -1.40
N ARG A 31 -4.65 -30.63 -2.30
CA ARG A 31 -5.65 -31.13 -3.24
C ARG A 31 -5.06 -32.08 -4.29
N THR A 32 -3.83 -31.81 -4.72
CA THR A 32 -3.11 -32.71 -5.62
C THR A 32 -2.75 -34.02 -4.93
N LEU A 33 -2.43 -34.01 -3.63
CA LEU A 33 -2.17 -35.22 -2.83
C LEU A 33 -3.44 -36.03 -2.54
N GLU A 34 -4.59 -35.37 -2.37
CA GLU A 34 -5.89 -36.06 -2.21
C GLU A 34 -6.35 -36.77 -3.49
N LEU A 35 -5.96 -36.25 -4.65
CA LEU A 35 -6.35 -36.78 -5.96
C LEU A 35 -5.27 -37.69 -6.61
N THR A 36 -4.09 -37.80 -6.00
CA THR A 36 -2.97 -38.60 -6.53
C THR A 36 -2.14 -39.20 -5.39
N GLU A 37 -1.75 -40.48 -5.49
CA GLU A 37 -0.78 -41.15 -4.58
C GLU A 37 0.68 -40.67 -4.80
N ALA A 38 0.88 -39.36 -4.96
CA ALA A 38 2.19 -38.75 -5.13
C ALA A 38 2.75 -38.30 -3.78
N GLU A 39 4.07 -38.24 -3.67
CA GLU A 39 4.74 -37.72 -2.48
C GLU A 39 4.76 -36.18 -2.53
N GLU A 40 4.57 -35.50 -1.38
CA GLU A 40 4.53 -34.03 -1.29
C GLU A 40 5.75 -33.36 -1.95
N LYS A 41 6.93 -33.96 -1.78
CA LYS A 41 8.18 -33.51 -2.42
C LYS A 41 8.11 -33.54 -3.95
N GLN A 42 7.49 -34.57 -4.54
CA GLN A 42 7.37 -34.70 -5.99
C GLN A 42 6.42 -33.64 -6.55
N VAL A 43 5.30 -33.38 -5.87
CA VAL A 43 4.33 -32.34 -6.24
C VAL A 43 4.97 -30.95 -6.15
N PHE A 44 5.74 -30.68 -5.09
CA PHE A 44 6.46 -29.40 -4.93
C PHE A 44 7.52 -29.19 -6.03
N GLN A 45 8.27 -30.23 -6.37
CA GLN A 45 9.27 -30.18 -7.44
C GLN A 45 8.61 -29.85 -8.79
N ILE A 46 7.47 -30.48 -9.09
CA ILE A 46 6.70 -30.25 -10.32
C ILE A 46 6.14 -28.83 -10.36
N ILE A 47 5.61 -28.30 -9.25
CA ILE A 47 5.14 -26.91 -9.17
C ILE A 47 6.28 -25.92 -9.42
N LYS A 48 7.46 -26.19 -8.84
CA LYS A 48 8.66 -25.36 -9.03
C LYS A 48 9.20 -25.44 -10.46
N ASP A 49 9.14 -26.61 -11.09
CA ASP A 49 9.53 -26.78 -12.49
C ASP A 49 8.53 -26.10 -13.44
N LEU A 50 7.24 -26.11 -13.10
CA LEU A 50 6.20 -25.38 -13.84
C LEU A 50 6.34 -23.85 -13.70
N GLU A 51 6.75 -23.37 -12.52
CA GLU A 51 7.11 -21.97 -12.31
C GLU A 51 8.34 -21.58 -13.15
N ARG A 52 9.41 -22.39 -13.11
CA ARG A 52 10.61 -22.18 -13.94
C ARG A 52 10.32 -22.17 -15.44
N LYS A 53 9.36 -23.01 -15.89
CA LYS A 53 8.89 -23.05 -17.27
C LYS A 53 7.94 -21.90 -17.64
N ASN A 54 7.70 -20.94 -16.73
CA ASN A 54 6.73 -19.85 -16.88
C ASN A 54 5.28 -20.33 -17.15
N ALA A 55 4.98 -21.61 -16.90
CA ALA A 55 3.64 -22.16 -17.08
C ALA A 55 2.70 -21.73 -15.94
N ILE A 56 3.26 -21.38 -14.76
CA ILE A 56 2.54 -20.87 -13.59
C ILE A 56 3.34 -19.71 -13.02
N GLN A 57 2.68 -18.60 -12.65
CA GLN A 57 3.29 -17.53 -11.86
C GLN A 57 2.76 -17.61 -10.44
N LEU A 58 3.64 -17.91 -9.48
CA LEU A 58 3.29 -17.83 -8.07
C LEU A 58 3.34 -16.37 -7.65
N GLY A 59 2.19 -15.81 -7.30
CA GLY A 59 2.12 -14.47 -6.73
C GLY A 59 2.79 -14.44 -5.35
N SER A 60 3.50 -13.36 -5.05
CA SER A 60 3.99 -13.07 -3.70
C SER A 60 2.85 -13.18 -2.69
N PRO A 61 3.11 -13.63 -1.44
CA PRO A 61 2.06 -13.76 -0.43
C PRO A 61 1.36 -12.40 -0.22
N LYS A 62 0.12 -12.29 -0.70
CA LYS A 62 -0.70 -11.10 -0.45
C LYS A 62 -1.11 -11.08 1.01
N ILE A 63 -0.44 -10.26 1.82
CA ILE A 63 -0.87 -9.96 3.19
C ILE A 63 -2.12 -9.08 3.08
N THR A 64 -3.29 -9.70 2.99
CA THR A 64 -4.56 -8.97 3.06
C THR A 64 -4.82 -8.60 4.51
N ARG A 65 -4.48 -7.37 4.90
CA ARG A 65 -4.87 -6.84 6.22
C ARG A 65 -6.34 -6.43 6.16
N ASN A 66 -7.15 -6.96 7.06
CA ASN A 66 -8.58 -6.64 7.13
C ASN A 66 -8.76 -5.13 7.37
N LEU A 67 -9.58 -4.49 6.54
CA LEU A 67 -9.96 -3.10 6.76
C LEU A 67 -10.85 -2.99 8.02
N PRO A 68 -10.68 -1.91 8.81
CA PRO A 68 -11.48 -1.67 9.98
C PRO A 68 -12.94 -1.41 9.59
N LYS A 69 -13.88 -1.99 10.34
CA LYS A 69 -15.31 -1.89 10.03
C LYS A 69 -16.01 -0.76 10.79
N SER A 70 -15.33 -0.17 11.79
CA SER A 70 -15.87 0.88 12.64
C SER A 70 -14.78 1.88 13.04
N PHE A 71 -15.20 3.11 13.34
CA PHE A 71 -14.33 4.20 13.78
C PHE A 71 -13.64 3.88 15.13
N SER A 72 -14.36 3.24 16.05
CA SER A 72 -13.78 2.80 17.33
C SER A 72 -12.74 1.71 17.14
N GLU A 73 -12.98 0.79 16.18
CA GLU A 73 -12.00 -0.23 15.82
C GLU A 73 -10.75 0.39 15.19
N TYR A 74 -10.91 1.45 14.40
CA TYR A 74 -9.80 2.20 13.81
C TYR A 74 -8.95 2.91 14.87
N LEU A 75 -9.57 3.53 15.88
CA LEU A 75 -8.87 4.34 16.88
C LEU A 75 -8.24 3.52 18.01
N PHE A 76 -8.95 2.52 18.54
CA PHE A 76 -8.59 1.89 19.81
C PHE A 76 -7.99 0.49 19.67
N LYS A 77 -8.23 -0.20 18.54
CA LYS A 77 -7.68 -1.54 18.35
C LYS A 77 -6.25 -1.42 17.84
N HIS A 78 -5.32 -2.14 18.48
CA HIS A 78 -3.89 -2.15 18.18
C HIS A 78 -3.59 -2.82 16.82
N HIS A 79 -4.05 -2.16 15.76
CA HIS A 79 -3.83 -2.52 14.36
C HIS A 79 -2.89 -1.53 13.71
N TYR A 80 -2.21 -1.96 12.66
CA TYR A 80 -1.32 -1.12 11.85
C TYR A 80 -1.93 0.23 11.42
N PHE A 81 -3.23 0.25 11.11
CA PHE A 81 -3.93 1.47 10.71
C PHE A 81 -4.13 2.48 11.85
N SER A 82 -4.34 1.98 13.08
CA SER A 82 -4.43 2.82 14.28
C SER A 82 -3.07 3.48 14.56
N THR A 83 -2.00 2.68 14.55
CA THR A 83 -0.64 3.18 14.78
C THR A 83 -0.23 4.21 13.73
N GLU A 84 -0.54 3.98 12.46
CA GLU A 84 -0.29 4.93 11.38
C GLU A 84 -0.99 6.27 11.63
N PHE A 85 -2.27 6.24 12.02
CA PHE A 85 -3.04 7.45 12.31
C PHE A 85 -2.47 8.23 13.48
N TRP A 86 -2.19 7.58 14.61
CA TRP A 86 -1.67 8.25 15.78
C TRP A 86 -0.27 8.84 15.53
N VAL A 87 0.58 8.14 14.77
CA VAL A 87 1.90 8.65 14.36
C VAL A 87 1.75 9.90 13.50
N ILE A 88 0.89 9.88 12.49
CA ILE A 88 0.69 11.03 11.60
C ILE A 88 0.06 12.21 12.35
N LEU A 89 -0.93 11.94 13.23
CA LEU A 89 -1.58 12.96 14.04
C LEU A 89 -0.60 13.60 15.02
N SER A 90 0.23 12.79 15.70
CA SER A 90 1.27 13.28 16.60
C SER A 90 2.30 14.12 15.85
N LEU A 91 2.76 13.65 14.68
CA LEU A 91 3.72 14.37 13.86
C LEU A 91 3.15 15.68 13.31
N CYS A 92 1.87 15.70 12.93
CA CYS A 92 1.17 16.92 12.50
C CYS A 92 1.01 17.91 13.66
N SER A 93 0.65 17.44 14.85
CA SER A 93 0.57 18.28 16.05
C SER A 93 1.93 18.86 16.41
N LEU A 94 2.99 18.06 16.34
CA LEU A 94 4.36 18.50 16.59
C LEU A 94 4.84 19.51 15.53
N PHE A 95 4.46 19.30 14.27
CA PHE A 95 4.73 20.26 13.19
C PHE A 95 4.08 21.62 13.46
N PHE A 96 2.79 21.66 13.81
CA PHE A 96 2.12 22.91 14.19
C PHE A 96 2.78 23.56 15.41
N LEU A 97 3.03 22.79 16.46
CA LEU A 97 3.61 23.29 17.70
C LEU A 97 4.98 23.92 17.46
N THR A 98 5.84 23.24 16.72
CA THR A 98 7.22 23.69 16.49
C THR A 98 7.31 24.84 15.51
N VAL A 99 6.55 24.83 14.42
CA VAL A 99 6.66 25.89 13.42
C VAL A 99 5.94 27.17 13.84
N LEU A 100 4.84 27.07 14.59
CA LEU A 100 4.09 28.25 15.04
C LEU A 100 4.60 28.85 16.36
N LEU A 101 5.12 28.05 17.29
CA LEU A 101 5.56 28.56 18.60
C LEU A 101 7.05 28.92 18.65
N ILE A 102 7.90 28.33 17.81
CA ILE A 102 9.35 28.58 17.85
C ILE A 102 9.68 29.77 16.94
N PRO A 103 10.10 30.92 17.52
CA PRO A 103 10.50 32.09 16.73
C PRO A 103 11.80 31.82 15.96
N GLU A 104 12.00 32.56 14.87
CA GLU A 104 13.17 32.38 14.01
C GLU A 104 14.50 32.74 14.69
N THR A 105 14.45 33.51 15.78
CA THR A 105 15.61 33.95 16.55
C THR A 105 16.00 32.99 17.68
N SER A 106 15.27 31.88 17.85
CA SER A 106 15.46 30.97 18.98
C SER A 106 16.61 29.98 18.74
N PRO A 107 17.44 29.67 19.76
CA PRO A 107 18.49 28.65 19.64
C PRO A 107 17.95 27.24 19.37
N VAL A 108 16.66 26.99 19.62
CA VAL A 108 15.99 25.72 19.28
C VAL A 108 15.42 25.66 17.86
N LEU A 109 15.77 26.62 16.98
CA LEU A 109 15.32 26.64 15.58
C LEU A 109 15.64 25.35 14.82
N PHE A 110 16.74 24.66 15.17
CA PHE A 110 17.09 23.39 14.53
C PHE A 110 15.95 22.34 14.64
N ILE A 111 15.21 22.33 15.76
CA ILE A 111 14.07 21.44 15.99
C ILE A 111 12.95 21.74 14.99
N ARG A 112 12.63 23.02 14.80
CA ARG A 112 11.63 23.48 13.82
C ARG A 112 12.01 23.08 12.40
N VAL A 113 13.29 23.22 12.03
CA VAL A 113 13.77 22.85 10.69
C VAL A 113 13.72 21.34 10.47
N ILE A 114 14.14 20.53 11.43
CA ILE A 114 14.12 19.06 11.31
C ILE A 114 12.68 18.55 11.21
N ILE A 115 11.80 18.97 12.12
CA ILE A 115 10.41 18.51 12.14
C ILE A 115 9.65 19.03 10.92
N GLY A 116 9.85 20.30 10.56
CA GLY A 116 9.28 20.88 9.35
C GLY A 116 9.75 20.17 8.08
N GLY A 117 11.03 19.81 8.00
CA GLY A 117 11.60 19.06 6.89
C GLY A 117 11.04 17.65 6.77
N ILE A 118 11.01 16.89 7.88
CA ILE A 118 10.44 15.53 7.90
C ILE A 118 8.96 15.57 7.50
N PHE A 119 8.19 16.51 8.06
CA PHE A 119 6.79 16.68 7.71
C PHE A 119 6.65 17.02 6.22
N GLY A 120 7.36 18.05 5.77
CA GLY A 120 7.28 18.59 4.42
C GLY A 120 7.84 17.69 3.32
N ILE A 121 8.63 16.65 3.63
CA ILE A 121 9.18 15.71 2.64
C ILE A 121 8.23 14.54 2.36
N PHE A 122 7.46 14.10 3.35
CA PHE A 122 6.81 12.78 3.26
C PHE A 122 5.35 12.75 3.72
N VAL A 123 5.00 13.50 4.77
CA VAL A 123 3.73 13.26 5.48
C VAL A 123 2.49 13.55 4.63
N PRO A 124 2.37 14.72 3.96
CA PRO A 124 1.21 15.01 3.12
C PRO A 124 1.05 13.98 1.98
N GLY A 125 2.15 13.65 1.28
CA GLY A 125 2.12 12.68 0.19
C GLY A 125 1.80 11.26 0.64
N TRP A 126 2.25 10.85 1.83
CA TRP A 126 1.92 9.54 2.40
C TRP A 126 0.42 9.42 2.70
N VAL A 127 -0.18 10.46 3.29
CA VAL A 127 -1.62 10.48 3.59
C VAL A 127 -2.45 10.47 2.29
N ILE A 128 -2.03 11.20 1.25
CA ILE A 128 -2.73 11.20 -0.04
C ILE A 128 -2.58 9.86 -0.77
N THR A 129 -1.40 9.25 -0.70
CA THR A 129 -1.20 7.89 -1.23
C THR A 129 -2.10 6.88 -0.51
N ASN A 130 -2.28 7.06 0.80
CA ASN A 130 -3.23 6.28 1.59
C ASN A 130 -4.68 6.46 1.19
N LEU A 131 -5.06 7.68 0.79
CA LEU A 131 -6.39 7.97 0.30
C LEU A 131 -6.65 7.30 -1.06
N ILE A 132 -5.69 7.39 -1.99
CA ILE A 132 -5.82 6.82 -3.34
C ILE A 132 -5.77 5.29 -3.28
N PHE A 133 -4.87 4.72 -2.46
CA PHE A 133 -4.72 3.27 -2.31
C PHE A 133 -5.03 2.83 -0.87
N PRO A 134 -6.32 2.76 -0.50
CA PRO A 134 -6.75 2.49 0.87
C PRO A 134 -6.47 1.05 1.33
N ARG A 135 -6.38 0.10 0.39
CA ARG A 135 -6.08 -1.30 0.66
C ARG A 135 -4.57 -1.54 0.61
N LEU A 136 -4.04 -2.20 1.63
CA LEU A 136 -2.61 -2.53 1.72
C LEU A 136 -2.30 -3.75 0.86
N ASN A 137 -1.23 -3.65 0.05
CA ASN A 137 -0.61 -4.74 -0.71
C ASN A 137 -1.54 -5.47 -1.73
N GLU A 138 -2.70 -4.91 -2.07
CA GLU A 138 -3.56 -5.47 -3.12
C GLU A 138 -3.15 -4.99 -4.52
N THR A 139 -2.84 -3.69 -4.64
CA THR A 139 -2.59 -2.99 -5.91
C THR A 139 -1.15 -2.53 -6.08
N ILE A 140 -0.49 -2.14 -4.99
CA ILE A 140 0.87 -1.60 -4.99
C ILE A 140 1.69 -2.23 -3.86
N ASP A 141 2.98 -2.47 -4.13
CA ASP A 141 3.92 -2.93 -3.11
C ASP A 141 4.31 -1.77 -2.17
N GLN A 142 4.87 -2.09 -1.00
CA GLN A 142 5.28 -1.10 0.00
C GLN A 142 6.33 -0.13 -0.54
N TYR A 143 7.26 -0.61 -1.37
CA TYR A 143 8.30 0.23 -1.97
C TYR A 143 7.72 1.22 -2.98
N GLU A 144 6.83 0.74 -3.86
CA GLU A 144 6.13 1.59 -4.83
C GLU A 144 5.33 2.68 -4.13
N ARG A 145 4.72 2.32 -2.99
CA ARG A 145 3.94 3.24 -2.18
C ARG A 145 4.77 4.36 -1.57
N ILE A 146 5.96 4.04 -1.07
CA ILE A 146 6.91 5.03 -0.56
C ILE A 146 7.35 5.94 -1.70
N LEU A 147 7.75 5.38 -2.84
CA LEU A 147 8.18 6.17 -4.00
C LEU A 147 7.07 7.09 -4.51
N LEU A 148 5.85 6.58 -4.60
CA LEU A 148 4.68 7.34 -5.02
C LEU A 148 4.37 8.47 -4.03
N SER A 149 4.48 8.22 -2.72
CA SER A 149 4.25 9.25 -1.71
C SER A 149 5.25 10.40 -1.80
N LEU A 150 6.53 10.11 -2.12
CA LEU A 150 7.54 11.14 -2.37
C LEU A 150 7.20 11.96 -3.61
N GLY A 151 6.83 11.30 -4.71
CA GLY A 151 6.44 11.98 -5.96
C GLY A 151 5.22 12.87 -5.79
N ILE A 152 4.18 12.36 -5.12
CA ILE A 152 2.96 13.11 -4.81
C ILE A 152 3.28 14.30 -3.90
N ASN A 153 4.11 14.11 -2.89
CA ASN A 153 4.48 15.18 -1.97
C ASN A 153 5.21 16.33 -2.65
N LEU A 154 6.16 16.05 -3.54
CA LEU A 154 6.85 17.07 -4.34
C LEU A 154 5.85 17.91 -5.15
N GLY A 155 4.88 17.24 -5.80
CA GLY A 155 3.81 17.92 -6.50
C GLY A 155 3.00 18.85 -5.58
N ILE A 156 2.55 18.34 -4.44
CA ILE A 156 1.75 19.11 -3.47
C ILE A 156 2.51 20.34 -2.97
N MET A 157 3.79 20.21 -2.67
CA MET A 157 4.61 21.32 -2.17
C MET A 157 4.69 22.44 -3.21
N ILE A 158 4.95 22.08 -4.48
CA ILE A 158 5.00 23.05 -5.59
C ILE A 158 3.63 23.71 -5.78
N PHE A 159 2.56 22.93 -5.89
CA PHE A 159 1.21 23.47 -6.10
C PHE A 159 0.75 24.34 -4.93
N SER A 160 1.05 23.94 -3.69
CA SER A 160 0.67 24.69 -2.49
C SER A 160 1.42 26.02 -2.43
N GLY A 161 2.71 26.04 -2.78
CA GLY A 161 3.49 27.29 -2.90
C GLY A 161 2.92 28.23 -3.96
N LEU A 162 2.59 27.69 -5.14
CA LEU A 162 1.99 28.48 -6.23
C LEU A 162 0.62 29.04 -5.85
N ILE A 163 -0.27 28.21 -5.30
CA ILE A 163 -1.61 28.64 -4.87
C ILE A 163 -1.51 29.70 -3.78
N LEU A 164 -0.65 29.47 -2.79
CA LEU A 164 -0.44 30.44 -1.73
C LEU A 164 0.01 31.76 -2.30
N ASN A 165 1.02 31.78 -3.17
CA ASN A 165 1.50 33.01 -3.81
C ASN A 165 0.40 33.85 -4.51
N GLN A 166 -0.65 33.20 -5.01
CA GLN A 166 -1.76 33.90 -5.68
C GLN A 166 -2.82 34.42 -4.70
N ILE A 167 -3.04 33.74 -3.58
CA ILE A 167 -4.11 34.06 -2.62
C ILE A 167 -3.58 34.93 -1.46
N TRP A 168 -2.35 34.68 -1.03
CA TRP A 168 -1.69 35.29 0.11
C TRP A 168 -0.19 35.49 -0.16
N VAL A 169 0.47 36.35 0.62
CA VAL A 169 1.92 36.39 0.61
C VAL A 169 2.45 35.06 1.16
N ILE A 170 3.47 34.49 0.50
CA ILE A 170 4.14 33.28 1.01
C ILE A 170 4.90 33.65 2.28
N GLU A 171 4.20 33.54 3.40
CA GLU A 171 4.77 33.61 4.74
C GLU A 171 4.74 32.22 5.37
N THR A 172 5.74 31.92 6.22
CA THR A 172 5.85 30.65 6.94
C THR A 172 4.55 30.22 7.63
N PRO A 173 3.85 31.07 8.43
CA PRO A 173 2.61 30.66 9.09
C PRO A 173 1.50 30.28 8.10
N SER A 174 1.32 31.04 7.02
CA SER A 174 0.31 30.74 5.99
C SER A 174 0.57 29.39 5.33
N PHE A 175 1.84 29.12 4.99
CA PHE A 175 2.24 27.85 4.40
C PHE A 175 1.95 26.65 5.32
N VAL A 176 2.29 26.79 6.60
CA VAL A 176 2.10 25.76 7.64
C VAL A 176 0.63 25.45 7.85
N ILE A 177 -0.21 26.49 7.92
CA ILE A 177 -1.65 26.33 8.09
C ILE A 177 -2.25 25.60 6.89
N THR A 178 -1.89 25.99 5.67
CA THR A 178 -2.42 25.35 4.45
C THR A 178 -2.02 23.88 4.37
N ILE A 179 -0.72 23.57 4.48
CA ILE A 179 -0.24 22.19 4.30
C ILE A 179 -0.67 21.28 5.46
N GLY A 180 -0.67 21.79 6.69
CA GLY A 180 -1.11 21.06 7.87
C GLY A 180 -2.61 20.77 7.83
N SER A 181 -3.43 21.77 7.46
CA SER A 181 -4.89 21.60 7.33
C SER A 181 -5.24 20.62 6.21
N LEU A 182 -4.57 20.72 5.05
CA LEU A 182 -4.74 19.77 3.96
C LEU A 182 -4.43 18.34 4.43
N THR A 183 -3.33 18.15 5.16
CA THR A 183 -2.93 16.84 5.66
C THR A 183 -3.97 16.25 6.61
N LEU A 184 -4.50 17.05 7.55
CA LEU A 184 -5.55 16.61 8.46
C LEU A 184 -6.86 16.26 7.73
N PHE A 185 -7.24 17.08 6.75
CA PHE A 185 -8.42 16.84 5.93
C PHE A 185 -8.34 15.50 5.17
N VAL A 186 -7.22 15.26 4.48
CA VAL A 186 -6.99 14.01 3.76
C VAL A 186 -6.88 12.82 4.73
N LEU A 187 -6.28 13.00 5.90
CA LEU A 187 -6.19 11.96 6.92
C LEU A 187 -7.60 11.53 7.36
N PHE A 188 -8.47 12.49 7.66
CA PHE A 188 -9.85 12.20 8.03
C PHE A 188 -10.63 11.52 6.90
N SER A 189 -10.48 12.03 5.67
CA SER A 189 -11.09 11.42 4.47
C SER A 189 -10.63 9.97 4.26
N THR A 190 -9.35 9.69 4.49
CA THR A 190 -8.77 8.33 4.39
C THR A 190 -9.43 7.37 5.38
N ILE A 191 -9.67 7.82 6.62
CA ILE A 191 -10.32 7.01 7.65
C ILE A 191 -11.75 6.67 7.23
N LEU A 192 -12.50 7.69 6.81
CA LEU A 192 -13.87 7.50 6.33
C LEU A 192 -13.93 6.53 5.16
N LEU A 193 -13.05 6.69 4.17
CA LEU A 193 -12.95 5.80 3.03
C LEU A 193 -12.64 4.36 3.45
N ARG A 194 -11.66 4.15 4.33
CA ARG A 194 -11.30 2.82 4.85
C ARG A 194 -12.47 2.15 5.59
N ILE A 195 -13.24 2.90 6.36
CA ILE A 195 -14.43 2.38 7.06
C ILE A 195 -15.55 2.05 6.06
N LEU A 196 -15.79 2.89 5.06
CA LEU A 196 -16.81 2.64 4.03
C LEU A 196 -16.49 1.38 3.20
N ILE A 197 -15.23 1.15 2.89
CA ILE A 197 -14.78 -0.07 2.21
C ILE A 197 -14.87 -1.27 3.15
N GLY A 198 -14.42 -1.14 4.40
CA GLY A 198 -14.48 -2.22 5.40
C GLY A 198 -15.90 -2.67 5.74
N THR A 199 -16.87 -1.76 5.68
CA THR A 199 -18.31 -2.03 5.85
C THR A 199 -18.98 -2.60 4.60
N GLY A 200 -18.25 -2.70 3.47
CA GLY A 200 -18.79 -3.18 2.20
C GLY A 200 -19.75 -2.22 1.50
N ARG A 201 -19.79 -0.95 1.92
CA ARG A 201 -20.64 0.08 1.30
C ARG A 201 -20.04 0.65 0.01
N LEU A 202 -18.73 0.51 -0.18
CA LEU A 202 -18.02 0.94 -1.38
C LEU A 202 -17.07 -0.18 -1.83
N ASP A 203 -17.26 -0.66 -3.06
CA ASP A 203 -16.29 -1.56 -3.70
C ASP A 203 -15.26 -0.71 -4.47
N PHE A 204 -14.20 -0.34 -3.76
CA PHE A 204 -13.10 0.43 -4.34
C PHE A 204 -12.07 -0.55 -4.93
N ASP A 205 -12.29 -0.98 -6.17
CA ASP A 205 -11.33 -1.78 -6.94
C ASP A 205 -10.60 -0.88 -7.95
N ILE A 206 -9.53 -0.22 -7.51
CA ILE A 206 -8.56 0.40 -8.42
C ILE A 206 -7.69 -0.74 -8.96
N SER A 207 -8.28 -1.60 -9.79
CA SER A 207 -7.55 -2.64 -10.49
C SER A 207 -6.67 -1.97 -11.55
N LEU A 208 -5.39 -1.77 -11.23
CA LEU A 208 -4.36 -1.34 -12.17
C LEU A 208 -4.13 -2.37 -13.31
N SER A 209 -4.92 -3.45 -13.40
CA SER A 209 -4.89 -4.39 -14.54
C SER A 209 -5.11 -3.72 -15.90
N ARG A 210 -5.74 -2.54 -15.94
CA ARG A 210 -5.87 -1.72 -17.16
C ARG A 210 -4.60 -0.96 -17.56
N PHE A 211 -3.60 -0.85 -16.68
CA PHE A 211 -2.32 -0.18 -16.94
C PHE A 211 -1.16 -1.15 -17.17
N ASN A 212 -1.44 -2.40 -17.53
CA ASN A 212 -0.43 -3.38 -17.95
C ASN A 212 0.13 -3.07 -19.37
N ILE A 213 0.47 -1.80 -19.62
CA ILE A 213 1.00 -1.28 -20.89
C ILE A 213 2.54 -1.44 -20.93
N PHE A 214 3.18 -1.83 -19.81
CA PHE A 214 4.65 -1.93 -19.71
C PHE A 214 5.24 -3.34 -19.79
N LYS A 215 4.49 -4.37 -20.23
CA LYS A 215 5.06 -5.70 -20.53
C LYS A 215 4.97 -6.07 -22.02
N LYS A 216 5.33 -5.12 -22.88
CA LYS A 216 5.60 -5.37 -24.31
C LYS A 216 7.01 -4.92 -24.68
N GLY A 217 7.97 -5.76 -24.35
CA GLY A 217 9.38 -5.70 -24.75
C GLY A 217 10.08 -6.81 -23.95
N GLU A 218 10.61 -7.89 -24.51
CA GLU A 218 11.23 -8.07 -25.82
C GLU A 218 10.90 -9.48 -26.37
N ARG A 219 10.51 -9.54 -27.64
CA ARG A 219 10.69 -10.73 -28.47
C ARG A 219 11.29 -10.26 -29.79
N LYS A 220 12.59 -10.49 -29.96
CA LYS A 220 13.16 -11.00 -31.20
C LYS A 220 14.05 -12.17 -30.82
#